data_AF-A0A6L3ABJ8-F1
#
_entry.id   AF-A0A6L3ABJ8-F1
#
_cell.length_a   1.000
_cell.length_b   1.000
_cell.length_c   1.000
_cell.angle_alpha   90.00
_cell.angle_beta   90.00
_cell.angle_gamma   90.00
#
_symmetry.space_group_name_H-M   'P 1'
#
loop_
_entity.id
_entity.type
_entity.pdbx_description
1 polymer ?
#
loop_
_entity_poly.entity_id
_entity_poly.type
_entity_poly.pdbx_seq_one_letter_code
_entity_poly.pdbx_strand_id
1 'polypeptide(L)'
;MRPMDGTFGAALAVTRESIAMFRDALRGLPDEAMAWTPAAGMNPLSVLAAHSCSSLRFFMGCAAGQVSSLQAYREGPRAASFAETGWNTERALEELDRLEGDVKTLLAEAPAAALDSIIGWPEDPSL
;
A
#
# COMPACT_ATOMS: atom_id res chain seq x y z
N MET A 1 18.02 10.79 17.67
CA MET A 1 16.84 10.51 16.83
C MET A 1 15.66 11.23 17.47
N ARG A 2 14.94 12.09 16.74
CA ARG A 2 13.76 12.78 17.27
C ARG A 2 12.64 11.74 17.47
N PRO A 3 11.84 11.79 18.55
CA PRO A 3 10.67 10.91 18.68
C PRO A 3 9.69 11.16 17.53
N MET A 4 9.11 10.08 17.01
CA MET A 4 8.04 10.14 16.01
C MET A 4 6.82 10.85 16.60
N ASP A 5 6.12 11.64 15.78
CA ASP A 5 4.86 12.26 16.18
C ASP A 5 3.84 11.19 16.61
N GLY A 6 2.99 11.50 17.60
CA GLY A 6 2.00 10.56 18.11
C GLY A 6 1.01 10.09 17.05
N THR A 7 0.64 10.96 16.10
CA THR A 7 -0.29 10.63 15.00
C THR A 7 0.35 9.66 14.01
N PHE A 8 1.60 9.92 13.61
CA PHE A 8 2.36 9.01 12.75
C PHE A 8 2.66 7.68 13.46
N GLY A 9 2.90 7.70 14.77
CA GLY A 9 3.04 6.50 15.58
C GLY A 9 1.78 5.64 15.60
N ALA A 10 0.61 6.26 15.78
CA ALA A 10 -0.68 5.57 15.72
C ALA A 10 -0.97 5.01 14.32
N ALA A 11 -0.72 5.81 13.26
CA ALA A 11 -0.87 5.34 11.89
C ALA A 11 0.01 4.12 11.60
N LEU A 12 1.29 4.16 12.01
CA LEU A 12 2.20 3.03 11.84
C LEU A 12 1.72 1.77 12.60
N ALA A 13 1.14 1.92 13.79
CA ALA A 13 0.59 0.79 14.53
C ALA A 13 -0.56 0.12 13.78
N VAL A 14 -1.51 0.91 13.25
CA VAL A 14 -2.64 0.41 12.45
C VAL A 14 -2.16 -0.22 11.14
N THR A 15 -1.19 0.40 10.47
CA THR A 15 -0.58 -0.17 9.25
C THR A 15 0.05 -1.52 9.54
N ARG A 16 0.81 -1.66 10.63
CA ARG A 16 1.43 -2.94 11.01
C ARG A 16 0.42 -4.03 11.28
N GLU A 17 -0.66 -3.71 11.98
CA GLU A 17 -1.75 -4.65 12.21
C GLU A 17 -2.40 -5.08 10.89
N SER A 18 -2.63 -4.13 9.98
CA SER A 18 -3.19 -4.41 8.64
C SER A 18 -2.26 -5.29 7.80
N ILE A 19 -0.96 -5.00 7.79
CA ILE A 19 0.05 -5.82 7.09
C ILE A 19 0.14 -7.20 7.72
N ALA A 20 0.07 -7.33 9.06
CA ALA A 20 0.10 -8.61 9.74
C ALA A 20 -1.12 -9.47 9.37
N MET A 21 -2.33 -8.90 9.38
CA MET A 21 -3.55 -9.58 8.93
C MET A 21 -3.41 -10.04 7.47
N PHE A 22 -2.82 -9.19 6.62
CA PHE A 22 -2.60 -9.57 5.22
C PHE A 22 -1.58 -10.70 5.08
N ARG A 23 -0.46 -10.61 5.80
CA ARG A 23 0.57 -11.66 5.84
C ARG A 23 -0.02 -12.99 6.28
N ASP A 24 -0.88 -12.98 7.30
CA ASP A 24 -1.55 -14.16 7.81
C ASP A 24 -2.55 -14.75 6.81
N ALA A 25 -3.25 -13.91 6.03
CA ALA A 25 -4.16 -14.35 4.98
C ALA A 25 -3.44 -15.05 3.81
N LEU A 26 -2.18 -14.69 3.54
CA LEU A 26 -1.36 -15.29 2.49
C LEU A 26 -0.55 -16.50 2.97
N ARG A 27 -0.27 -16.58 4.27
CA ARG A 27 0.63 -17.60 4.82
C ARG A 27 0.10 -19.01 4.56
N GLY A 28 0.94 -19.83 3.92
CA GLY A 28 0.65 -21.23 3.65
C GLY A 28 -0.27 -21.47 2.46
N LEU A 29 -0.66 -20.42 1.73
CA LEU A 29 -1.33 -20.59 0.45
C LEU A 29 -0.36 -21.18 -0.58
N PRO A 30 -0.81 -22.16 -1.38
CA PRO A 30 0.01 -22.65 -2.48
C PRO A 30 0.05 -21.62 -3.61
N ASP A 31 1.09 -21.66 -4.45
CA ASP A 31 1.30 -20.63 -5.47
C ASP A 31 0.16 -20.52 -6.48
N GLU A 32 -0.53 -21.63 -6.80
CA GLU A 32 -1.70 -21.61 -7.66
C GLU A 32 -2.88 -20.79 -7.10
N ALA A 33 -2.95 -20.57 -5.79
CA ALA A 33 -3.96 -19.72 -5.18
C ALA A 33 -3.82 -18.25 -5.62
N MET A 34 -2.62 -17.83 -6.06
CA MET A 34 -2.39 -16.47 -6.55
C MET A 34 -3.09 -16.18 -7.89
N ALA A 35 -3.50 -17.22 -8.61
CA ALA A 35 -4.32 -17.14 -9.82
C ALA A 35 -5.83 -17.19 -9.54
N TRP A 36 -6.26 -17.51 -8.31
CA TRP A 36 -7.67 -17.56 -7.95
C TRP A 36 -8.32 -16.18 -8.02
N THR A 37 -9.56 -16.12 -8.50
CA THR A 37 -10.39 -14.92 -8.57
C THR A 37 -11.63 -15.08 -7.68
N PRO A 38 -12.09 -14.01 -6.99
CA PRO A 38 -13.27 -14.10 -6.12
C PRO A 38 -14.59 -14.35 -6.87
N ALA A 39 -14.70 -13.87 -8.11
CA ALA A 39 -15.82 -14.10 -9.01
C ALA A 39 -15.40 -13.90 -10.48
N ALA A 40 -16.27 -14.26 -11.40
CA ALA A 40 -16.06 -14.04 -12.83
C ALA A 40 -15.86 -12.53 -13.13
N GLY A 41 -14.82 -12.21 -13.91
CA GLY A 41 -14.47 -10.84 -14.27
C GLY A 41 -13.76 -10.04 -13.16
N MET A 42 -13.50 -10.63 -11.98
CA MET A 42 -12.70 -10.00 -10.94
C MET A 42 -11.21 -10.27 -11.11
N ASN A 43 -10.40 -9.39 -10.51
CA ASN A 43 -8.95 -9.54 -10.49
C ASN A 43 -8.51 -10.76 -9.67
N PRO A 44 -7.41 -11.44 -10.06
CA PRO A 44 -6.85 -12.53 -9.29
C PRO A 44 -6.19 -12.04 -8.01
N LEU A 45 -5.98 -12.95 -7.05
CA LEU A 45 -5.36 -12.64 -5.76
C LEU A 45 -3.99 -11.97 -5.90
N SER A 46 -3.18 -12.37 -6.90
CA SER A 46 -1.91 -11.70 -7.24
C SER A 46 -2.06 -10.21 -7.53
N VAL A 47 -3.01 -9.84 -8.38
CA VAL A 47 -3.30 -8.43 -8.69
C VAL A 47 -3.85 -7.71 -7.46
N LEU A 48 -4.71 -8.34 -6.67
CA LEU A 48 -5.23 -7.75 -5.43
C LEU A 48 -4.10 -7.47 -4.41
N ALA A 49 -3.10 -8.36 -4.33
CA ALA A 49 -1.95 -8.18 -3.46
C ALA A 49 -1.01 -7.07 -3.95
N ALA A 50 -0.66 -7.08 -5.23
CA ALA A 50 0.13 -6.02 -5.84
C ALA A 50 -0.55 -4.66 -5.68
N HIS A 51 -1.86 -4.59 -5.96
CA HIS A 51 -2.61 -3.35 -5.86
C HIS A 51 -2.65 -2.83 -4.42
N SER A 52 -2.95 -3.69 -3.45
CA SER A 52 -2.99 -3.34 -2.03
C SER A 52 -1.66 -2.78 -1.55
N CYS A 53 -0.53 -3.38 -1.95
CA CYS A 53 0.80 -2.89 -1.60
C CYS A 53 1.09 -1.51 -2.21
N SER A 54 0.80 -1.33 -3.51
CA SER A 54 1.01 -0.05 -4.20
C SER A 54 0.14 1.07 -3.63
N SER A 55 -1.11 0.75 -3.29
CA SER A 55 -2.09 1.67 -2.73
C SER A 55 -1.69 2.12 -1.33
N LEU A 56 -1.33 1.17 -0.45
CA LEU A 56 -0.90 1.50 0.90
C LEU A 56 0.34 2.40 0.89
N ARG A 57 1.32 2.09 0.04
CA ARG A 57 2.52 2.94 -0.13
C ARG A 57 2.14 4.36 -0.58
N PHE A 58 1.26 4.48 -1.58
CA PHE A 58 0.81 5.78 -2.08
C PHE A 58 0.12 6.61 -0.98
N PHE A 59 -0.88 6.05 -0.29
CA PHE A 59 -1.64 6.80 0.73
C PHE A 59 -0.79 7.15 1.95
N MET A 60 0.12 6.27 2.38
CA MET A 60 1.07 6.61 3.44
C MET A 60 2.05 7.71 3.00
N GLY A 61 2.46 7.73 1.73
CA GLY A 61 3.23 8.82 1.13
C GLY A 61 2.50 10.15 1.20
N CYS A 62 1.23 10.17 0.79
CA CYS A 62 0.39 11.36 0.90
C CYS A 62 0.30 11.87 2.34
N ALA A 63 0.06 10.96 3.31
CA ALA A 63 -0.02 11.31 4.73
C ALA A 63 1.32 11.84 5.30
N ALA A 64 2.45 11.35 4.78
CA ALA A 64 3.79 11.83 5.14
C ALA A 64 4.20 13.14 4.44
N GLY A 65 3.29 13.77 3.68
CA GLY A 65 3.56 15.02 2.98
C GLY A 65 4.33 14.83 1.67
N GLN A 66 4.51 13.59 1.20
CA GLN A 66 4.96 13.34 -0.16
C GLN A 66 3.77 13.57 -1.11
N VAL A 67 3.60 14.83 -1.51
CA VAL A 67 2.55 15.23 -2.45
C VAL A 67 2.70 14.42 -3.73
N SER A 68 1.71 13.58 -3.97
CA SER A 68 1.69 12.65 -5.11
C SER A 68 0.41 12.90 -5.89
N SER A 69 0.51 13.07 -7.21
CA SER A 69 -0.67 13.23 -8.07
C SER A 69 -1.46 11.92 -8.10
N LEU A 70 -2.76 11.98 -7.79
CA LEU A 70 -3.66 10.82 -7.95
C LEU A 70 -3.66 10.31 -9.39
N GLN A 71 -3.59 11.21 -10.37
CA GLN A 71 -3.47 10.83 -11.78
C GLN A 71 -2.17 10.09 -12.05
N ALA A 72 -1.04 10.61 -11.57
CA ALA A 72 0.26 9.94 -11.73
C ALA A 72 0.30 8.57 -11.03
N TYR A 73 -0.35 8.43 -9.87
CA TYR A 73 -0.55 7.14 -9.21
C TYR A 73 -1.38 6.18 -10.08
N ARG A 74 -2.50 6.66 -10.62
CA ARG A 74 -3.40 5.87 -11.48
C ARG A 74 -2.72 5.36 -12.75
N GLU A 75 -1.97 6.22 -13.41
CA GLU A 75 -1.31 5.93 -14.69
C GLU A 75 0.02 5.18 -14.53
N GLY A 76 0.67 5.30 -13.37
CA GLY A 76 1.93 4.63 -13.08
C GLY A 76 1.76 3.45 -12.12
N PRO A 77 2.07 3.60 -10.81
CA PRO A 77 2.10 2.49 -9.85
C PRO A 77 0.82 1.63 -9.82
N ARG A 78 -0.35 2.26 -9.88
CA ARG A 78 -1.63 1.53 -9.91
C ARG A 78 -1.76 0.71 -11.20
N ALA A 79 -1.59 1.33 -12.37
CA ALA A 79 -1.67 0.62 -13.65
C ALA A 79 -0.68 -0.56 -13.69
N ALA A 80 0.55 -0.37 -13.20
CA ALA A 80 1.54 -1.43 -13.07
C ALA A 80 1.04 -2.59 -12.18
N SER A 81 0.39 -2.29 -11.05
CA SER A 81 -0.17 -3.33 -10.18
C SER A 81 -1.30 -4.15 -10.82
N PHE A 82 -2.06 -3.56 -11.75
CA PHE A 82 -3.09 -4.27 -12.53
C PHE A 82 -2.53 -5.05 -13.72
N ALA A 83 -1.38 -4.64 -14.25
CA ALA A 83 -0.67 -5.34 -15.32
C ALA A 83 0.29 -6.42 -14.78
N GLU A 84 0.55 -6.44 -13.48
CA GLU A 84 1.46 -7.38 -12.83
C GLU A 84 0.96 -8.81 -12.98
N THR A 85 1.88 -9.70 -13.35
CA THR A 85 1.62 -11.14 -13.48
C THR A 85 2.72 -11.90 -12.75
N GLY A 86 2.39 -13.06 -12.20
CA GLY A 86 3.40 -13.96 -11.63
C GLY A 86 3.90 -13.60 -10.22
N TRP A 87 3.10 -12.90 -9.42
CA TRP A 87 3.30 -12.96 -7.96
C TRP A 87 2.97 -14.37 -7.48
N ASN A 88 3.96 -15.04 -6.90
CA ASN A 88 3.76 -16.21 -6.07
C ASN A 88 3.57 -15.79 -4.60
N THR A 89 3.23 -16.74 -3.73
CA THR A 89 2.93 -16.43 -2.32
C THR A 89 4.17 -15.86 -1.61
N GLU A 90 5.36 -16.40 -1.89
CA GLU A 90 6.63 -15.93 -1.31
C GLU A 90 6.90 -14.46 -1.66
N ARG A 91 6.85 -14.09 -2.95
CA ARG A 91 7.04 -12.70 -3.39
C ARG A 91 6.03 -11.77 -2.73
N ALA A 92 4.77 -12.18 -2.60
CA ALA A 92 3.76 -11.36 -1.94
C ALA A 92 4.09 -11.08 -0.47
N LEU A 93 4.60 -12.07 0.26
CA LEU A 93 5.05 -11.92 1.65
C LEU A 93 6.28 -11.00 1.74
N GLU A 94 7.25 -11.17 0.84
CA GLU A 94 8.44 -10.29 0.78
C GLU A 94 8.08 -8.83 0.49
N GLU A 95 7.11 -8.59 -0.39
CA GLU A 95 6.63 -7.23 -0.68
C GLU A 95 5.91 -6.61 0.51
N LEU A 96 5.18 -7.40 1.30
CA LEU A 96 4.57 -6.93 2.56
C LEU A 96 5.63 -6.55 3.60
N ASP A 97 6.69 -7.35 3.74
CA ASP A 97 7.80 -7.05 4.65
C ASP A 97 8.54 -5.77 4.24
N ARG A 98 8.79 -5.61 2.93
CA ARG A 98 9.39 -4.39 2.38
C ARG A 98 8.49 -3.18 2.62
N LEU A 99 7.19 -3.32 2.37
CA LEU A 99 6.20 -2.27 2.56
C LEU A 99 6.13 -1.80 4.02
N GLU A 100 6.20 -2.72 4.98
CA GLU A 100 6.24 -2.36 6.41
C GLU A 100 7.48 -1.52 6.73
N GLY A 101 8.64 -1.90 6.19
CA GLY A 101 9.90 -1.16 6.34
C GLY A 101 9.85 0.24 5.69
N ASP A 102 9.29 0.32 4.48
CA ASP A 102 9.11 1.57 3.74
C ASP A 102 8.21 2.52 4.53
N VAL A 103 7.03 2.07 4.97
CA VAL A 103 6.07 2.90 5.71
C VAL A 103 6.64 3.35 7.05
N LYS A 104 7.36 2.47 7.76
CA LYS A 104 8.04 2.84 9.00
C LYS A 104 9.02 3.99 8.78
N THR A 105 9.83 3.91 7.72
CA THR A 105 10.84 4.93 7.39
C THR A 105 10.15 6.23 7.01
N LEU A 106 9.17 6.14 6.11
CA LEU A 106 8.37 7.26 5.61
C LEU A 106 7.69 8.06 6.72
N LEU A 107 7.03 7.38 7.66
CA LEU A 107 6.35 8.02 8.78
C LEU A 107 7.32 8.54 9.87
N ALA A 108 8.51 7.94 9.99
CA ALA A 108 9.52 8.40 10.94
C ALA A 108 10.20 9.70 10.48
N GLU A 109 10.29 9.90 9.17
CA GLU A 109 10.89 11.06 8.53
C GLU A 109 9.88 12.16 8.20
N ALA A 110 8.58 11.86 8.31
CA ALA A 110 7.50 12.80 8.02
C ALA A 110 7.56 14.05 8.93
N PRO A 111 7.49 15.27 8.37
CA PRO A 111 7.42 16.48 9.18
C PRO A 111 6.04 16.61 9.82
N ALA A 112 5.95 17.14 11.05
CA ALA A 112 4.66 17.35 11.72
C ALA A 112 3.69 18.22 10.89
N ALA A 113 4.22 19.18 10.13
CA ALA A 113 3.44 20.02 9.21
C ALA A 113 2.75 19.24 8.07
N ALA A 114 3.15 17.99 7.80
CA ALA A 114 2.43 17.13 6.86
C ALA A 114 1.03 16.77 7.36
N LEU A 115 0.80 16.73 8.67
CA LEU A 115 -0.54 16.49 9.24
C LEU A 115 -1.53 17.62 8.93
N ASP A 116 -1.03 18.84 8.78
CA ASP A 116 -1.82 20.01 8.42
C ASP A 116 -1.95 20.19 6.90
N SER A 117 -1.26 19.35 6.12
CA SER A 117 -1.24 19.46 4.67
C SER A 117 -2.53 18.91 4.06
N ILE A 118 -3.19 19.72 3.24
CA ILE A 118 -4.32 19.27 2.42
C ILE A 118 -3.75 18.41 1.29
N ILE A 119 -4.17 17.15 1.24
CA ILE A 119 -3.91 16.30 0.07
C ILE A 119 -4.79 16.82 -1.07
N GLY A 120 -4.18 17.51 -2.03
CA GLY A 120 -4.86 18.02 -3.22
C GLY A 120 -5.35 16.85 -4.08
N TRP A 121 -6.63 16.52 -3.97
CA TRP A 121 -7.30 15.64 -4.91
C TRP A 121 -7.75 16.49 -6.11
N PRO A 122 -7.56 16.04 -7.36
CA PRO A 122 -8.11 16.77 -8.51
C PRO A 122 -9.62 16.91 -8.34
N GLU A 123 -10.14 18.12 -8.53
CA GLU A 123 -11.58 18.38 -8.63
C GLU A 123 -12.09 17.83 -9.98
N ASP A 124 -12.34 16.52 -10.09
CA ASP A 124 -12.95 15.95 -11.30
C ASP A 124 -13.85 14.73 -10.98
N PRO A 125 -15.08 14.68 -11.54
CA PRO A 125 -16.26 14.06 -10.96
C PRO A 125 -16.45 12.58 -11.34
N SER A 126 -15.37 11.86 -11.64
CA SER A 126 -15.37 10.45 -12.05
C SER A 126 -14.66 9.51 -11.06
N LEU A 127 -14.56 9.93 -9.79
CA LEU A 127 -14.53 8.98 -8.68
C LEU A 127 -15.83 8.17 -8.63
#